data_AF-A0A915LNL6-F1
#
_entry.id   AF-A0A915LNL6-F1
#
_cell.length_a   1.000
_cell.length_b   1.000
_cell.length_c   1.000
_cell.angle_alpha   90.00
_cell.angle_beta   90.00
_cell.angle_gamma   90.00
#
_symmetry.space_group_name_H-M   'P 1'
#
loop_
_entity.id
_entity.type
_entity.pdbx_description
1 polymer ?
#
loop_
_entity_poly.entity_id
_entity_poly.type
_entity_poly.pdbx_seq_one_letter_code
_entity_poly.pdbx_strand_id
1 'polypeptide(L)'
;MQQANGPEVVKCSRIIKNTTSAVYKEAVMFLVSTREADLARTKITISVHDLSRSVTGNDTIGFVFLGELASDKSEVDQWKSTMDHWGKEYKAVHTLKCPSSRCQPTLHVLDVQDENDIKENDD
;
A
#
# COMPACT_ATOMS: atom_id res chain seq x y z
N MET A 1 -4.27 26.56 -14.94
CA MET A 1 -4.74 25.27 -15.49
C MET A 1 -4.48 24.22 -14.42
N GLN A 2 -5.52 23.63 -13.85
CA GLN A 2 -5.37 22.51 -12.89
C GLN A 2 -4.88 21.29 -13.68
N GLN A 3 -3.69 20.77 -13.38
CA GLN A 3 -3.29 19.44 -13.85
C GLN A 3 -4.20 18.43 -13.17
N ALA A 4 -4.95 17.68 -13.96
CA ALA A 4 -5.73 16.56 -13.47
C ALA A 4 -4.78 15.56 -12.80
N ASN A 5 -5.07 15.20 -11.54
CA ASN A 5 -4.43 14.06 -10.89
C ASN A 5 -4.64 12.84 -11.80
N GLY A 6 -3.56 12.12 -12.12
CA GLY A 6 -3.68 10.85 -12.83
C GLY A 6 -4.54 9.85 -12.05
N PRO A 7 -5.04 8.79 -12.70
CA PRO A 7 -5.84 7.78 -12.02
C PRO A 7 -5.05 7.15 -10.87
N GLU A 8 -5.72 6.91 -9.75
CA GLU A 8 -5.16 6.15 -8.64
C GLU A 8 -4.84 4.72 -9.11
N VAL A 9 -3.62 4.25 -8.83
CA VAL A 9 -3.17 2.90 -9.19
C VAL A 9 -3.01 2.09 -7.93
N VAL A 10 -3.78 1.01 -7.82
CA VAL A 10 -3.76 0.09 -6.69
C VAL A 10 -3.06 -1.20 -7.09
N LYS A 11 -2.20 -1.71 -6.21
CA LYS A 11 -1.53 -3.01 -6.35
C LYS A 11 -1.56 -3.74 -5.02
N CYS A 12 -1.77 -5.05 -5.07
CA CYS A 12 -1.86 -5.91 -3.91
C CYS A 12 -0.74 -6.96 -3.93
N SER A 13 -0.21 -7.27 -2.76
CA SER A 13 0.66 -8.42 -2.56
C SER A 13 -0.14 -9.71 -2.40
N ARG A 14 0.53 -10.87 -2.46
CA ARG A 14 -0.12 -12.17 -2.21
C ARG A 14 -0.71 -12.24 -0.80
N ILE A 15 -1.72 -13.09 -0.62
CA ILE A 15 -2.31 -13.34 0.71
C ILE A 15 -1.49 -14.41 1.43
N ILE A 16 -1.14 -14.16 2.69
CA ILE A 16 -0.49 -15.16 3.55
C ILE A 16 -1.43 -15.46 4.72
N LYS A 17 -1.94 -16.69 4.76
CA LYS A 17 -2.94 -17.13 5.74
C LYS A 17 -2.29 -17.47 7.09
N ASN A 18 -3.06 -17.35 8.18
CA ASN A 18 -2.70 -17.79 9.54
C ASN A 18 -1.38 -17.22 10.11
N THR A 19 -1.11 -15.93 9.90
CA THR A 19 0.09 -15.29 10.47
C THR A 19 -0.18 -13.84 10.85
N THR A 20 0.51 -13.37 11.90
CA THR A 20 0.60 -11.94 12.27
C THR A 20 1.96 -11.33 11.88
N SER A 21 2.86 -12.14 11.32
CA SER A 21 4.24 -11.79 10.95
C SER A 21 4.52 -12.25 9.51
N ALA A 22 3.79 -11.68 8.56
CA ALA A 22 3.89 -12.02 7.14
C ALA A 22 5.23 -11.59 6.52
N VAL A 23 5.83 -12.45 5.69
CA VAL A 23 7.07 -12.17 4.94
C VAL A 23 6.80 -12.31 3.45
N TYR A 24 6.75 -11.17 2.74
CA TYR A 24 6.37 -11.13 1.33
C TYR A 24 7.55 -11.36 0.37
N LYS A 25 8.68 -10.66 0.56
CA LYS A 25 9.80 -10.66 -0.40
C LYS A 25 9.34 -10.37 -1.85
N GLU A 26 8.41 -9.44 -1.99
CA GLU A 26 7.84 -9.01 -3.28
C GLU A 26 8.23 -7.57 -3.56
N ALA A 27 8.41 -7.25 -4.85
CA ALA A 27 8.58 -5.87 -5.31
C ALA A 27 7.28 -5.40 -5.96
N VAL A 28 6.77 -4.26 -5.49
CA VAL A 28 5.63 -3.57 -6.11
C VAL A 28 6.16 -2.34 -6.82
N MET A 29 5.90 -2.24 -8.13
CA MET A 29 6.43 -1.17 -8.98
C MET A 29 5.34 -0.25 -9.50
N PHE A 30 5.62 1.05 -9.54
CA PHE A 30 4.74 2.07 -10.11
C PHE A 30 5.53 2.91 -11.11
N LEU A 31 4.86 3.38 -12.16
CA LEU A 31 5.41 4.42 -13.03
C LEU A 31 5.03 5.77 -12.44
N VAL A 32 6.03 6.62 -12.17
CA VAL A 32 5.83 7.94 -11.60
C VAL A 32 6.52 9.00 -12.47
N SER A 33 5.95 10.21 -12.50
CA SER A 33 6.63 11.36 -13.10
C SER A 33 7.89 11.68 -12.31
N THR A 34 8.98 11.95 -13.01
CA THR A 34 10.28 12.30 -12.42
C THR A 34 10.44 13.81 -12.22
N ARG A 35 9.43 14.61 -12.56
CA ARG A 35 9.44 16.06 -12.37
C ARG A 35 9.30 16.38 -10.89
N GLU A 36 10.14 17.27 -10.38
CA GLU A 36 10.18 17.66 -8.96
C GLU A 36 8.80 18.07 -8.42
N ALA A 37 8.07 18.91 -9.17
CA ALA A 37 6.73 19.35 -8.77
C ALA A 37 5.72 18.19 -8.65
N ASP A 38 5.84 17.17 -9.49
CA ASP A 38 4.94 16.00 -9.44
C ASP A 38 5.35 15.06 -8.32
N LEU A 39 6.66 14.83 -8.15
CA LEU A 39 7.18 14.03 -7.05
C LEU A 39 6.83 14.61 -5.67
N ALA A 40 6.84 15.94 -5.53
CA ALA A 40 6.43 16.63 -4.31
C ALA A 40 4.95 16.41 -3.95
N ARG A 41 4.10 16.10 -4.92
CA ARG A 41 2.66 15.80 -4.75
C ARG A 41 2.35 14.31 -4.78
N THR A 42 3.36 13.45 -4.94
CA THR A 42 3.16 12.00 -4.95
C THR A 42 2.66 11.54 -3.60
N LYS A 43 1.68 10.64 -3.59
CA LYS A 43 1.09 10.04 -2.39
C LYS A 43 1.17 8.54 -2.56
N ILE A 44 1.76 7.86 -1.58
CA ILE A 44 1.79 6.40 -1.53
C ILE A 44 1.16 5.99 -0.21
N THR A 45 0.07 5.24 -0.30
CA THR A 45 -0.58 4.65 0.87
C THR A 45 -0.31 3.16 0.87
N ILE A 46 0.35 2.68 1.93
CA ILE A 46 0.50 1.26 2.20
C ILE A 46 -0.54 0.90 3.26
N SER A 47 -1.35 -0.11 2.99
CA SER A 47 -2.37 -0.60 3.91
C SER A 47 -2.22 -2.10 4.12
N VAL A 48 -2.45 -2.55 5.36
CA VAL A 48 -2.45 -3.97 5.72
C VAL A 48 -3.87 -4.38 6.01
N HIS A 49 -4.34 -5.45 5.37
CA HIS A 49 -5.71 -5.95 5.47
C HIS A 49 -5.72 -7.38 5.97
N ASP A 50 -6.65 -7.69 6.87
CA ASP A 50 -7.07 -9.02 7.25
C ASP A 50 -8.40 -9.34 6.54
N LEU A 51 -8.30 -10.08 5.44
CA LEU A 51 -9.46 -10.45 4.62
C LEU A 51 -10.49 -11.31 5.37
N SER A 52 -10.08 -12.01 6.43
CA SER A 52 -11.00 -12.81 7.26
C SER A 52 -11.83 -11.94 8.21
N ARG A 53 -11.36 -10.72 8.50
CA ARG A 53 -12.06 -9.74 9.36
C ARG A 53 -13.22 -9.06 8.65
N SER A 54 -13.36 -9.21 7.34
CA SER A 54 -14.47 -8.69 6.52
C SER A 54 -15.86 -9.04 7.08
N VAL A 55 -16.02 -10.17 7.76
CA VAL A 55 -17.27 -10.57 8.47
C VAL A 55 -17.70 -9.54 9.53
N THR A 56 -16.78 -8.73 10.05
CA THR A 56 -17.02 -7.70 11.07
C THR A 56 -17.06 -6.26 10.54
N GLY A 57 -16.84 -6.05 9.24
CA GLY A 57 -17.02 -4.76 8.57
C GLY A 57 -15.81 -3.80 8.53
N ASN A 58 -14.62 -4.22 8.97
CA ASN A 58 -13.37 -3.49 8.71
C ASN A 58 -12.18 -4.46 8.64
N ASP A 59 -11.79 -4.82 7.42
CA ASP A 59 -10.63 -5.67 7.14
C ASP A 59 -9.30 -4.94 7.32
N THR A 60 -9.28 -3.61 7.35
CA THR A 60 -8.03 -2.89 7.48
C THR A 60 -7.46 -2.97 8.90
N ILE A 61 -6.21 -3.43 9.01
CA ILE A 61 -5.43 -3.44 10.25
C ILE A 61 -4.83 -2.04 10.48
N GLY A 62 -4.29 -1.41 9.43
CA GLY A 62 -3.73 -0.06 9.54
C GLY A 62 -3.01 0.42 8.29
N PHE A 63 -2.46 1.64 8.38
CA PHE A 63 -1.89 2.39 7.26
C PHE A 63 -0.49 2.93 7.54
N VAL A 64 0.27 3.14 6.48
CA VAL A 64 1.51 3.92 6.42
C VAL A 64 1.45 4.80 5.18
N PHE A 65 1.94 6.03 5.29
CA PHE A 65 1.89 7.01 4.22
C PHE A 65 3.30 7.48 3.86
N LEU A 66 3.63 7.50 2.57
CA LEU A 66 4.83 8.14 2.05
C LEU A 66 4.43 9.26 1.08
N GLY A 67 5.36 10.18 0.83
CA GLY A 67 5.09 11.34 -0.02
C GLY A 67 4.40 12.46 0.73
N GLU A 68 3.51 13.18 0.05
CA GLU A 68 2.82 14.38 0.57
C GLU A 68 2.01 14.09 1.85
N LEU A 69 1.57 12.84 2.06
CA LEU A 69 0.78 12.42 3.23
C LEU A 69 1.63 11.89 4.40
N ALA A 70 2.96 11.82 4.24
CA ALA A 70 3.84 11.36 5.31
C ALA A 70 3.76 12.30 6.52
N SER A 71 3.52 11.75 7.71
CA SER A 71 3.41 12.53 8.94
C SER A 71 4.40 12.08 10.01
N ASP A 72 4.73 10.79 10.02
CA ASP A 72 5.64 10.25 11.03
C ASP A 72 7.08 10.46 10.59
N LYS A 73 7.97 10.64 11.57
CA LYS A 73 9.40 10.88 11.29
C LYS A 73 10.00 9.81 10.37
N SER A 74 9.67 8.53 10.57
CA SER A 74 10.20 7.46 9.73
C SER A 74 9.71 7.54 8.28
N GLU A 75 8.45 7.92 8.06
CA GLU A 75 7.85 8.10 6.74
C GLU A 75 8.50 9.26 5.98
N VAL A 76 8.65 10.40 6.66
CA VAL A 76 9.25 11.62 6.11
C VAL A 76 10.72 11.37 5.76
N ASP A 77 11.49 10.77 6.67
CA ASP A 77 12.91 10.47 6.45
C ASP A 77 13.10 9.48 5.30
N GLN A 78 12.24 8.44 5.22
CA GLN A 78 12.27 7.46 4.14
C GLN A 78 11.98 8.12 2.79
N TRP A 79 10.89 8.88 2.69
CA TRP A 79 10.52 9.55 1.43
C TRP A 79 11.59 10.56 0.99
N LYS A 80 12.11 11.37 1.91
CA LYS A 80 13.20 12.30 1.65
C LYS A 80 14.45 11.57 1.13
N SER A 81 14.83 10.47 1.78
CA SER A 81 16.00 9.70 1.36
C SER A 81 15.85 9.13 -0.05
N THR A 82 14.67 8.62 -0.38
CA THR A 82 14.32 8.13 -1.73
C THR A 82 14.40 9.24 -2.78
N MET A 83 13.95 10.45 -2.44
CA MET A 83 13.94 11.60 -3.33
C MET A 83 15.34 12.19 -3.56
N ASP A 84 16.17 12.22 -2.53
CA ASP A 84 17.52 12.83 -2.57
C ASP A 84 18.55 11.91 -3.25
N HIS A 85 18.34 10.59 -3.26
CA HIS A 85 19.34 9.62 -3.73
C HIS A 85 18.74 8.58 -4.69
N TRP A 86 18.67 8.95 -5.96
CA TRP A 86 18.06 8.11 -6.99
C TRP A 86 18.85 6.82 -7.21
N GLY A 87 18.13 5.72 -7.42
CA GLY A 87 18.72 4.40 -7.65
C GLY A 87 19.22 3.69 -6.39
N LYS A 88 19.11 4.31 -5.20
CA LYS A 88 19.45 3.67 -3.93
C LYS A 88 18.20 3.12 -3.23
N GLU A 89 18.28 1.86 -2.78
CA GLU A 89 17.24 1.23 -1.99
C GLU A 89 17.37 1.61 -0.50
N TYR A 90 16.23 1.93 0.12
CA TYR A 90 16.14 2.26 1.54
C TYR A 90 15.17 1.31 2.24
N LYS A 91 15.61 0.71 3.35
CA LYS A 91 14.80 -0.18 4.18
C LYS A 91 14.43 0.53 5.48
N ALA A 92 13.15 0.55 5.80
CA ALA A 92 12.63 1.14 7.02
C ALA A 92 11.48 0.30 7.58
N VAL A 93 11.24 0.46 8.89
CA VAL A 93 10.08 -0.10 9.59
C VAL A 93 9.20 1.07 10.02
N HIS A 94 7.91 0.97 9.72
CA HIS A 94 6.93 2.00 10.04
C HIS A 94 5.86 1.41 10.97
N THR A 95 5.41 2.21 11.93
CA THR A 95 4.30 1.84 12.80
C THR A 95 2.99 2.04 12.05
N LEU A 96 2.13 1.02 12.04
CA LEU A 96 0.81 1.13 11.41
C LEU A 96 -0.05 2.12 12.18
N LYS A 97 -0.60 3.11 11.47
CA LYS A 97 -1.59 4.03 12.01
C LYS A 97 -2.97 3.36 12.05
N CYS A 98 -3.71 3.66 13.11
CA CYS A 98 -5.06 3.13 13.33
C CYS A 98 -6.02 3.57 12.21
N PRO A 99 -6.87 2.67 11.68
CA PRO A 99 -8.00 3.01 10.82
C PRO A 99 -9.08 3.76 11.62
N SER A 100 -8.82 5.02 11.97
CA SER A 100 -9.88 5.92 12.44
C SER A 100 -10.64 6.47 11.22
N SER A 101 -11.91 6.86 11.39
CA SER A 101 -12.79 7.34 10.31
C SER A 101 -12.23 8.51 9.48
N ARG A 102 -11.14 9.15 9.92
CA ARG A 102 -10.44 10.25 9.23
C ARG A 102 -9.21 9.82 8.42
N CYS A 103 -8.73 8.59 8.60
CA CYS A 103 -7.51 8.09 7.98
C CYS A 103 -7.77 7.00 6.93
N GLN A 104 -9.03 6.67 6.66
CA GLN A 104 -9.39 5.64 5.69
C GLN A 104 -9.38 6.24 4.28
N PRO A 105 -8.47 5.82 3.40
CA PRO A 105 -8.59 6.13 1.97
C PRO A 105 -9.88 5.51 1.45
N THR A 106 -10.51 6.15 0.46
CA THR A 106 -11.71 5.63 -0.22
C THR A 106 -11.33 4.47 -1.14
N LEU A 107 -10.78 3.38 -0.59
CA LEU A 107 -10.37 2.20 -1.34
C LEU A 107 -11.35 1.07 -1.05
N HIS A 108 -12.16 0.73 -2.05
CA HIS A 108 -12.83 -0.57 -2.09
C HIS A 108 -11.79 -1.60 -2.54
N VAL A 109 -11.54 -2.60 -1.68
CA VAL A 109 -10.72 -3.76 -2.02
C VAL A 109 -11.34 -4.39 -3.27
N LEU A 110 -10.55 -4.48 -4.35
CA LEU A 110 -10.94 -5.23 -5.55
C LEU A 110 -11.03 -6.70 -5.15
N ASP A 111 -12.12 -7.37 -5.49
CA ASP A 111 -12.30 -8.80 -5.26
C ASP A 111 -11.17 -9.58 -5.95
N VAL A 112 -10.18 -10.01 -5.18
CA VAL A 112 -9.13 -10.91 -5.67
C VAL A 112 -9.70 -12.32 -5.64
N GLN A 113 -10.12 -12.83 -6.80
CA GLN A 113 -10.52 -14.23 -6.94
C GLN A 113 -9.30 -15.14 -6.69
N ASP A 114 -9.41 -16.03 -5.70
CA ASP A 114 -8.45 -17.10 -5.43
C ASP A 114 -8.49 -18.08 -6.62
N GLU A 115 -7.53 -18.02 -7.55
CA GLU A 115 -7.37 -19.02 -8.63
C GLU A 115 -6.79 -20.35 -8.09
N ASN A 116 -7.44 -20.99 -7.11
CA ASN A 116 -7.05 -22.30 -6.61
C ASN A 116 -8.19 -23.32 -6.45
N ASP A 117 -9.40 -23.03 -6.96
CA ASP A 117 -10.46 -24.06 -7.08
C ASP A 117 -10.36 -24.79 -8.44
N ILE A 118 -9.23 -25.47 -8.70
CA ILE A 118 -9.25 -26.58 -9.65
C ILE A 118 -9.83 -27.77 -8.89
N LYS A 119 -11.14 -27.97 -9.06
CA LYS A 119 -11.83 -29.18 -8.62
C LYS A 119 -11.17 -30.38 -9.30
N GLU A 120 -10.54 -31.25 -8.50
CA GLU A 120 -10.39 -32.66 -8.86
C GLU A 120 -11.82 -33.20 -9.08
N ASN A 121 -12.20 -33.36 -10.34
CA ASN A 121 -13.28 -34.26 -10.68
C ASN A 121 -12.63 -35.63 -10.89
N ASP A 122 -12.76 -36.49 -9.89
CA ASP A 122 -12.78 -37.93 -10.09
C ASP A 122 -14.00 -38.28 -10.97
N ASP A 123 -13.75 -38.92 -12.11
CA ASP A 123 -14.60 -39.93 -12.77
C ASP A 123 -13.76 -40.71 -13.80
#